data_AF-A0A9X3MLW3-F1
#
_entry.id   AF-A0A9X3MLW3-F1
#
_cell.length_a   1.000
_cell.length_b   1.000
_cell.length_c   1.000
_cell.angle_alpha   90.00
_cell.angle_beta   90.00
_cell.angle_gamma   90.00
#
_symmetry.space_group_name_H-M   'P 1'
#
loop_
_entity.id
_entity.type
_entity.pdbx_description
1 polymer ?
#
loop_
_entity_poly.entity_id
_entity_poly.type
_entity_poly.pdbx_seq_one_letter_code
_entity_poly.pdbx_strand_id
1 'polypeptide(L)'
;MIEPRAHLQRISAYCIAICGPLGADPEVLAPAAWLHDLGMVAMNVGVRPGPLTERERRELLTHPEIGHALLAGSSTPVLELASRIALTHHEHFDGGGYPRGIAAEEIPLAGRIVAVADAFDALVTNRVYRRAGSVAEAAGVLRAQRGQQFDPQVVDAFLDAMDAMRSVLTKYRAGECGAPEDYVTVSTAASVLAIPPSRVRRWADEGRLEVTRTPGGHRRFRLDDVRRLAADERSFGLLRSIALPRAPLPKLAGVLRTFGGEITTATVAAVYGDEPPGWFATSKAQPALRAWRKTLLDASVSGDFGRTLEASVKLMREAQAHSASLLERHTFLERFGQVTVRVLSRATAEPDELAGTRRLMAALQRHLLALQG
;
A
#
# COMPACT_ATOMS: atom_id res chain seq x y z
N MET A 1 -1.18 -4.61 -5.09
CA MET A 1 -2.63 -4.36 -5.39
C MET A 1 -3.24 -3.87 -4.09
N ILE A 2 -3.94 -2.72 -4.06
CA ILE A 2 -4.60 -2.25 -2.82
C ILE A 2 -6.10 -2.38 -3.02
N GLU A 3 -6.75 -3.16 -2.16
CA GLU A 3 -8.18 -3.39 -2.21
C GLU A 3 -8.98 -2.07 -2.14
N PRO A 4 -10.06 -1.92 -2.93
CA PRO A 4 -10.88 -0.73 -2.86
C PRO A 4 -11.41 -0.52 -1.44
N ARG A 5 -11.35 0.71 -0.91
CA ARG A 5 -11.88 1.04 0.44
C ARG A 5 -13.28 0.47 0.71
N ALA A 6 -14.15 0.45 -0.30
CA ALA A 6 -15.50 -0.09 -0.18
C ALA A 6 -15.53 -1.60 0.08
N HIS A 7 -14.61 -2.38 -0.49
CA HIS A 7 -14.45 -3.80 -0.18
C HIS A 7 -14.14 -3.99 1.30
N LEU A 8 -13.12 -3.29 1.79
CA LEU A 8 -12.71 -3.40 3.18
C LEU A 8 -13.83 -3.00 4.16
N GLN A 9 -14.58 -1.94 3.85
CA GLN A 9 -15.75 -1.53 4.63
C GLN A 9 -16.86 -2.57 4.65
N ARG A 10 -17.08 -3.27 3.54
CA ARG A 10 -18.07 -4.36 3.45
C ARG A 10 -17.63 -5.57 4.24
N ILE A 11 -16.37 -6.00 4.12
CA ILE A 11 -15.82 -7.11 4.91
C ILE A 11 -16.00 -6.88 6.41
N SER A 12 -15.59 -5.71 6.92
CA SER A 12 -15.80 -5.38 8.33
C SER A 12 -17.28 -5.40 8.72
N ALA A 13 -18.16 -4.86 7.88
CA ALA A 13 -19.60 -4.82 8.15
C ALA A 13 -20.27 -6.21 8.09
N TYR A 14 -19.84 -7.10 7.20
CA TYR A 14 -20.27 -8.49 7.16
C TYR A 14 -19.85 -9.22 8.43
N CYS A 15 -18.59 -9.06 8.87
CA CYS A 15 -18.09 -9.65 10.10
C CYS A 15 -18.93 -9.21 11.32
N ILE A 16 -19.23 -7.91 11.43
CA ILE A 16 -20.09 -7.37 12.51
C ILE A 16 -21.48 -8.01 12.50
N ALA A 17 -22.05 -8.28 11.32
CA ALA A 17 -23.39 -8.85 11.21
C ALA A 17 -23.49 -10.29 11.75
N ILE A 18 -22.37 -11.02 11.83
CA ILE A 18 -22.36 -12.45 12.21
C ILE A 18 -21.54 -12.76 13.46
N CYS A 19 -20.79 -11.79 14.00
CA CYS A 19 -19.88 -12.04 15.13
C CYS A 19 -20.63 -12.42 16.42
N GLY A 20 -21.81 -11.86 16.68
CA GLY A 20 -22.60 -12.09 17.89
C GLY A 20 -22.98 -13.57 18.07
N PRO A 21 -23.70 -14.19 17.12
CA PRO A 21 -24.03 -15.62 17.16
C PRO A 21 -22.81 -16.55 17.23
N LEU A 22 -21.65 -16.11 16.74
CA LEU A 22 -20.40 -16.89 16.71
C LEU A 22 -19.51 -16.65 17.95
N GLY A 23 -19.91 -15.76 18.87
CA GLY A 23 -19.12 -15.44 20.07
C GLY A 23 -17.83 -14.66 19.80
N ALA A 24 -17.73 -13.98 18.65
CA ALA A 24 -16.58 -13.14 18.30
C ALA A 24 -16.83 -11.67 18.69
N ASP A 25 -15.79 -10.99 19.17
CA ASP A 25 -15.86 -9.57 19.52
C ASP A 25 -15.83 -8.69 18.26
N PRO A 26 -16.91 -7.94 17.94
CA PRO A 26 -16.94 -7.04 16.79
C PRO A 26 -15.89 -5.92 16.85
N GLU A 27 -15.54 -5.44 18.05
CA GLU A 27 -14.61 -4.32 18.22
C GLU A 27 -13.17 -4.71 17.86
N VAL A 28 -12.85 -6.00 17.93
CA VAL A 28 -11.53 -6.54 17.55
C VAL A 28 -11.56 -7.15 16.16
N LEU A 29 -12.58 -7.96 15.84
CA LEU A 29 -12.67 -8.67 14.56
C LEU A 29 -12.81 -7.72 13.37
N ALA A 30 -13.70 -6.73 13.45
CA ALA A 30 -13.98 -5.83 12.34
C ALA A 30 -12.76 -5.00 11.87
N PRO A 31 -11.99 -4.36 12.77
CA PRO A 31 -10.76 -3.68 12.35
C PRO A 31 -9.64 -4.65 11.96
N ALA A 32 -9.58 -5.85 12.56
CA ALA A 32 -8.58 -6.85 12.20
C ALA A 32 -8.80 -7.42 10.77
N ALA A 33 -10.05 -7.68 10.40
CA ALA A 33 -10.44 -8.16 9.07
C ALA A 33 -10.08 -7.16 7.95
N TRP A 34 -9.96 -5.88 8.26
CA TRP A 34 -9.52 -4.84 7.32
C TRP A 34 -8.11 -5.12 6.79
N LEU A 35 -7.29 -5.86 7.53
CA LEU A 35 -5.88 -6.10 7.23
C LEU A 35 -5.61 -7.47 6.60
N HIS A 36 -6.64 -8.24 6.22
CA HIS A 36 -6.47 -9.61 5.70
C HIS A 36 -5.51 -9.68 4.50
N ASP A 37 -5.64 -8.74 3.57
CA ASP A 37 -4.81 -8.63 2.35
C ASP A 37 -3.60 -7.71 2.50
N LEU A 38 -3.20 -7.33 3.72
CA LEU A 38 -2.07 -6.40 3.91
C LEU A 38 -0.78 -6.90 3.25
N GLY A 39 -0.56 -8.21 3.18
CA GLY A 39 0.61 -8.78 2.50
C GLY A 39 0.72 -8.44 1.01
N MET A 40 -0.39 -8.05 0.36
CA MET A 40 -0.39 -7.66 -1.05
C MET A 40 0.41 -6.39 -1.35
N VAL A 41 0.80 -5.63 -0.32
CA VAL A 41 1.64 -4.43 -0.47
C VAL A 41 3.07 -4.75 -0.90
N ALA A 42 3.58 -5.94 -0.60
CA ALA A 42 4.95 -6.34 -0.91
C ALA A 42 5.09 -7.02 -2.28
N MET A 43 4.00 -7.10 -3.05
CA MET A 43 3.92 -7.91 -4.26
C MET A 43 4.07 -7.08 -5.54
N ASN A 44 4.76 -7.63 -6.53
CA ASN A 44 4.93 -7.05 -7.86
C ASN A 44 3.94 -7.62 -8.89
N VAL A 45 2.86 -8.24 -8.43
CA VAL A 45 1.76 -8.72 -9.29
C VAL A 45 0.81 -7.55 -9.57
N GLY A 46 1.00 -6.92 -10.73
CA GLY A 46 0.15 -5.82 -11.20
C GLY A 46 -1.24 -6.31 -11.61
N VAL A 47 -2.22 -5.38 -11.60
CA VAL A 47 -3.56 -5.63 -12.18
C VAL A 47 -3.42 -5.73 -13.69
N ARG A 48 -3.39 -6.95 -14.23
CA ARG A 48 -3.39 -7.20 -15.68
C ARG A 48 -4.62 -8.00 -16.09
N PRO A 49 -5.30 -7.64 -17.20
CA PRO A 49 -6.34 -8.48 -17.78
C PRO A 49 -5.76 -9.81 -18.25
N GLY A 50 -6.39 -10.92 -17.88
CA GLY A 50 -5.97 -12.27 -18.28
C GLY A 50 -5.58 -13.17 -17.11
N PRO A 51 -5.34 -14.48 -17.37
CA PRO A 51 -4.92 -15.42 -16.34
C PRO A 51 -3.52 -15.08 -15.80
N LEU A 52 -3.31 -15.26 -14.50
CA LEU A 52 -2.00 -15.12 -13.88
C LEU A 52 -1.03 -16.15 -14.47
N THR A 53 0.19 -15.72 -14.74
CA THR A 53 1.29 -16.66 -15.01
C THR A 53 1.55 -17.49 -13.76
N GLU A 54 2.15 -18.67 -13.95
CA GLU A 54 2.50 -19.56 -12.85
C GLU A 54 3.45 -18.91 -11.83
N ARG A 55 4.34 -18.02 -12.29
CA ARG A 55 5.19 -17.20 -11.40
C ARG A 55 4.36 -16.21 -10.57
N GLU A 56 3.45 -15.49 -11.20
CA GLU A 56 2.57 -14.53 -10.53
C GLU A 56 1.61 -15.22 -9.56
N ARG A 57 1.15 -16.42 -9.89
CA ARG A 57 0.34 -17.25 -8.99
C ARG A 57 1.14 -17.63 -7.75
N ARG A 58 2.36 -18.16 -7.90
CA ARG A 58 3.21 -18.48 -6.75
C ARG A 58 3.51 -17.26 -5.90
N GLU A 59 3.79 -16.12 -6.52
CA GLU A 59 3.96 -14.87 -5.80
C GLU A 59 2.66 -14.51 -5.07
N LEU A 60 1.49 -14.54 -5.74
CA LEU A 60 0.17 -14.26 -5.14
C LEU A 60 -0.11 -15.08 -3.89
N LEU A 61 0.22 -16.37 -3.91
CA LEU A 61 -0.04 -17.28 -2.80
C LEU A 61 0.80 -17.02 -1.54
N THR A 62 1.83 -16.16 -1.60
CA THR A 62 2.65 -15.82 -0.41
C THR A 62 2.12 -14.63 0.40
N HIS A 63 1.13 -13.89 -0.10
CA HIS A 63 0.60 -12.73 0.62
C HIS A 63 0.07 -13.04 2.03
N PRO A 64 -0.48 -14.23 2.35
CA PRO A 64 -0.90 -14.54 3.72
C PRO A 64 0.28 -14.55 4.69
N GLU A 65 1.39 -15.18 4.29
CA GLU A 65 2.61 -15.29 5.09
C GLU A 65 3.29 -13.93 5.26
N ILE A 66 3.33 -13.12 4.19
CA ILE A 66 3.85 -11.75 4.25
C ILE A 66 2.99 -10.89 5.19
N GLY A 67 1.67 -10.95 5.05
CA GLY A 67 0.73 -10.21 5.90
C GLY A 67 0.88 -10.60 7.37
N HIS A 68 1.01 -11.91 7.65
CA HIS A 68 1.31 -12.43 8.97
C HIS A 68 2.61 -11.82 9.53
N ALA A 69 3.71 -11.90 8.79
CA ALA A 69 5.02 -11.40 9.20
C ALA A 69 5.03 -9.89 9.47
N LEU A 70 4.27 -9.11 8.69
CA LEU A 70 4.15 -7.65 8.87
C LEU A 70 3.38 -7.27 10.15
N LEU A 71 2.48 -8.13 10.61
CA LEU A 71 1.56 -7.85 11.73
C LEU A 71 1.95 -8.58 13.03
N ALA A 72 2.74 -9.65 12.93
CA ALA A 72 3.17 -10.47 14.05
C ALA A 72 4.04 -9.68 15.05
N GLY A 73 4.06 -10.11 16.31
CA GLY A 73 4.86 -9.51 17.37
C GLY A 73 4.25 -8.28 18.04
N SER A 74 3.04 -7.86 17.64
CA SER A 74 2.29 -6.81 18.33
C SER A 74 1.59 -7.35 19.58
N SER A 75 1.58 -6.56 20.67
CA SER A 75 0.79 -6.81 21.88
C SER A 75 -0.63 -6.23 21.81
N THR A 76 -1.01 -5.62 20.70
CA THR A 76 -2.36 -5.05 20.51
C THR A 76 -3.32 -6.13 20.03
N PRO A 77 -4.46 -6.39 20.70
CA PRO A 77 -5.39 -7.46 20.35
C PRO A 77 -5.84 -7.46 18.88
N VAL A 78 -6.08 -6.26 18.32
CA VAL A 78 -6.46 -6.10 16.91
C VAL A 78 -5.36 -6.57 15.95
N LEU A 79 -4.10 -6.21 16.23
CA LEU A 79 -2.98 -6.56 15.34
C LEU A 79 -2.60 -8.02 15.48
N GLU A 80 -2.69 -8.58 16.69
CA GLU A 80 -2.51 -10.01 16.90
C GLU A 80 -3.56 -10.83 16.14
N LEU A 81 -4.84 -10.44 16.23
CA LEU A 81 -5.91 -11.10 15.49
C LEU A 81 -5.75 -10.91 13.98
N ALA A 82 -5.38 -9.70 13.53
CA ALA A 82 -5.13 -9.40 12.13
C ALA A 82 -4.01 -10.26 11.53
N SER A 83 -2.92 -10.47 12.29
CA SER A 83 -1.82 -11.35 11.89
C SER A 83 -2.29 -12.80 11.69
N ARG A 84 -3.21 -13.29 12.54
CA ARG A 84 -3.81 -14.63 12.38
C ARG A 84 -4.77 -14.68 11.20
N ILE A 85 -5.61 -13.66 11.01
CA ILE A 85 -6.54 -13.56 9.86
C ILE A 85 -5.76 -13.56 8.55
N ALA A 86 -4.74 -12.70 8.43
CA ALA A 86 -3.91 -12.61 7.23
C ALA A 86 -3.35 -13.98 6.86
N LEU A 87 -2.83 -14.74 7.83
CA LEU A 87 -2.29 -16.08 7.61
C LEU A 87 -3.33 -17.12 7.20
N THR A 88 -4.58 -17.01 7.66
CA THR A 88 -5.52 -18.14 7.67
C THR A 88 -6.82 -17.94 6.88
N HIS A 89 -7.10 -16.75 6.37
CA HIS A 89 -8.35 -16.47 5.64
C HIS A 89 -8.49 -17.19 4.29
N HIS A 90 -7.42 -17.85 3.81
CA HIS A 90 -7.42 -18.70 2.63
C HIS A 90 -7.28 -20.20 2.93
N GLU A 91 -7.25 -20.57 4.21
CA GLU A 91 -7.36 -21.98 4.61
C GLU A 91 -8.79 -22.47 4.33
N HIS A 92 -8.91 -23.72 3.90
CA HIS A 92 -10.20 -24.34 3.65
C HIS A 92 -10.56 -25.23 4.84
N PHE A 93 -11.84 -25.28 5.19
CA PHE A 93 -12.31 -26.07 6.33
C PHE A 93 -11.97 -27.57 6.20
N ASP A 94 -11.87 -28.09 4.98
CA ASP A 94 -11.44 -29.46 4.66
C ASP A 94 -9.92 -29.68 4.59
N GLY A 95 -9.11 -28.64 4.79
CA GLY A 95 -7.65 -28.68 4.69
C GLY A 95 -7.09 -28.47 3.28
N GLY A 96 -7.93 -28.26 2.26
CA GLY A 96 -7.49 -28.02 0.87
C GLY A 96 -6.99 -26.61 0.57
N GLY A 97 -6.85 -25.75 1.59
CA GLY A 97 -6.48 -24.35 1.46
C GLY A 97 -4.97 -24.11 1.57
N TYR A 98 -4.60 -22.84 1.77
CA TYR A 98 -3.22 -22.39 1.86
C TYR A 98 -3.09 -21.24 2.89
N PRO A 99 -1.87 -20.96 3.39
CA PRO A 99 -0.58 -21.55 3.05
C PRO A 99 -0.20 -22.82 3.82
N ARG A 100 -0.87 -23.14 4.93
CA ARG A 100 -0.46 -24.23 5.83
C ARG A 100 -1.23 -25.53 5.59
N GLY A 101 -2.39 -25.48 4.92
CA GLY A 101 -3.21 -26.67 4.68
C GLY A 101 -3.80 -27.23 5.98
N ILE A 102 -4.13 -26.33 6.91
CA ILE A 102 -4.76 -26.70 8.19
C ILE A 102 -6.28 -26.81 8.00
N ALA A 103 -6.93 -27.63 8.82
CA ALA A 103 -8.35 -27.95 8.66
C ALA A 103 -9.19 -27.60 9.90
N ALA A 104 -10.50 -27.50 9.69
CA ALA A 104 -11.51 -27.38 10.72
C ALA A 104 -11.18 -26.34 11.82
N GLU A 105 -11.21 -26.74 13.09
CA GLU A 105 -10.99 -25.86 14.24
C GLU A 105 -9.52 -25.45 14.45
N GLU A 106 -8.56 -26.03 13.72
CA GLU A 106 -7.18 -25.51 13.71
C GLU A 106 -7.13 -24.14 13.04
N ILE A 107 -8.10 -23.84 12.18
CA ILE A 107 -8.29 -22.51 11.59
C ILE A 107 -8.93 -21.61 12.66
N PRO A 108 -8.28 -20.50 13.05
CA PRO A 108 -8.88 -19.55 13.99
C PRO A 108 -10.26 -19.11 13.51
N LEU A 109 -11.24 -19.01 14.42
CA LEU A 109 -12.62 -18.61 14.09
C LEU A 109 -12.65 -17.31 13.25
N ALA A 110 -11.80 -16.34 13.57
CA ALA A 110 -11.70 -15.10 12.81
C ALA A 110 -11.27 -15.32 11.35
N GLY A 111 -10.35 -16.26 11.07
CA GLY A 111 -9.98 -16.66 9.71
C GLY A 111 -11.15 -17.28 8.96
N ARG A 112 -11.90 -18.18 9.64
CA ARG A 112 -13.11 -18.82 9.09
C ARG A 112 -14.20 -17.79 8.76
N ILE A 113 -14.41 -16.80 9.62
CA ILE A 113 -15.36 -15.69 9.38
C ILE A 113 -14.96 -14.85 8.17
N VAL A 114 -13.69 -14.44 8.11
CA VAL A 114 -13.19 -13.57 7.03
C VAL A 114 -13.18 -14.30 5.68
N ALA A 115 -12.88 -15.60 5.66
CA ALA A 115 -12.94 -16.41 4.43
C ALA A 115 -14.33 -16.36 3.76
N VAL A 116 -15.40 -16.51 4.55
CA VAL A 116 -16.78 -16.43 4.05
C VAL A 116 -17.12 -15.01 3.60
N ALA A 117 -16.73 -14.00 4.39
CA ALA A 117 -16.99 -12.60 4.06
C ALA A 117 -16.29 -12.17 2.76
N ASP A 118 -15.02 -12.54 2.56
CA ASP A 118 -14.26 -12.23 1.36
C ASP A 118 -14.82 -12.97 0.14
N ALA A 119 -15.09 -14.27 0.26
CA ALA A 119 -15.70 -15.04 -0.82
C ALA A 119 -17.03 -14.44 -1.27
N PHE A 120 -17.92 -14.09 -0.33
CA PHE A 120 -19.19 -13.44 -0.64
C PHE A 120 -18.97 -12.11 -1.36
N ASP A 121 -18.12 -11.22 -0.81
CA ASP A 121 -17.88 -9.91 -1.42
C ASP A 121 -17.31 -10.04 -2.83
N ALA A 122 -16.36 -10.96 -3.02
CA ALA A 122 -15.78 -11.25 -4.31
C ALA A 122 -16.87 -11.65 -5.32
N LEU A 123 -17.80 -12.52 -4.93
CA LEU A 123 -18.86 -13.06 -5.79
C LEU A 123 -19.88 -12.00 -6.22
N VAL A 124 -20.23 -11.06 -5.33
CA VAL A 124 -21.30 -10.06 -5.57
C VAL A 124 -20.78 -8.69 -6.03
N THR A 125 -19.47 -8.56 -6.25
CA THR A 125 -18.84 -7.30 -6.68
C THR A 125 -18.06 -7.46 -7.97
N ASN A 126 -17.98 -6.38 -8.76
CA ASN A 126 -17.24 -6.40 -10.03
C ASN A 126 -15.73 -6.45 -9.75
N ARG A 127 -15.05 -7.42 -10.36
CA ARG A 127 -13.59 -7.48 -10.44
C ARG A 127 -13.14 -7.25 -11.88
N VAL A 128 -11.87 -6.89 -12.08
CA VAL A 128 -11.30 -6.54 -13.40
C VAL A 128 -11.52 -7.63 -14.46
N TYR A 129 -11.62 -8.89 -14.02
CA TYR A 129 -11.79 -10.06 -14.88
C TYR A 129 -13.14 -10.77 -14.71
N ARG A 130 -14.05 -10.28 -13.84
CA ARG A 130 -15.32 -10.97 -13.54
C ARG A 130 -16.42 -9.98 -13.17
N ARG A 131 -17.58 -10.10 -13.82
CA ARG A 131 -18.79 -9.35 -13.43
C ARG A 131 -19.35 -9.88 -12.11
N ALA A 132 -19.94 -8.98 -11.33
CA ALA A 132 -20.67 -9.32 -10.12
C ALA A 132 -21.80 -10.32 -10.44
N GLY A 133 -21.89 -11.39 -9.65
CA GLY A 133 -23.06 -12.26 -9.62
C GLY A 133 -24.17 -11.68 -8.75
N SER A 134 -25.32 -12.34 -8.76
CA SER A 134 -26.42 -12.02 -7.85
C SER A 134 -26.13 -12.52 -6.43
N VAL A 135 -26.77 -11.87 -5.47
CA VAL A 135 -26.75 -12.28 -4.05
C VAL A 135 -27.25 -13.72 -3.88
N ALA A 136 -28.24 -14.15 -4.69
CA ALA A 136 -28.78 -15.50 -4.66
C ALA A 136 -27.77 -16.54 -5.15
N GLU A 137 -27.03 -16.24 -6.23
CA GLU A 137 -25.96 -17.11 -6.73
C GLU A 137 -24.82 -17.22 -5.73
N ALA A 138 -24.40 -16.09 -5.13
CA ALA A 138 -23.35 -16.10 -4.11
C ALA A 138 -23.76 -16.94 -2.89
N ALA A 139 -25.00 -16.81 -2.41
CA ALA A 139 -25.53 -17.67 -1.35
C ALA A 139 -25.59 -19.15 -1.76
N GLY A 140 -25.90 -19.44 -3.03
CA GLY A 140 -25.83 -20.79 -3.58
C GLY A 140 -24.42 -21.39 -3.53
N VAL A 141 -23.40 -20.61 -3.90
CA VAL A 141 -21.99 -21.01 -3.81
C VAL A 141 -21.57 -21.28 -2.37
N LEU A 142 -21.92 -20.40 -1.43
CA LEU A 142 -21.62 -20.60 -0.01
C LEU A 142 -22.25 -21.89 0.54
N ARG A 143 -23.51 -22.18 0.18
CA ARG A 143 -24.17 -23.45 0.56
C ARG A 143 -23.47 -24.66 -0.03
N ALA A 144 -23.09 -24.60 -1.30
CA ALA A 144 -22.41 -25.71 -1.98
C ALA A 144 -21.03 -26.01 -1.38
N GLN A 145 -20.35 -24.99 -0.84
CA GLN A 145 -19.01 -25.09 -0.26
C GLN A 145 -19.00 -25.25 1.27
N ARG A 146 -20.19 -25.36 1.89
CA ARG A 146 -20.36 -25.58 3.33
C ARG A 146 -19.76 -26.93 3.73
N GLY A 147 -18.84 -26.93 4.70
CA GLY A 147 -18.13 -28.12 5.18
C GLY A 147 -16.95 -28.57 4.30
N GLN A 148 -16.71 -27.88 3.17
CA GLN A 148 -15.55 -28.07 2.31
C GLN A 148 -14.64 -26.85 2.45
N GLN A 149 -14.83 -25.83 1.60
CA GLN A 149 -14.08 -24.59 1.71
C GLN A 149 -14.41 -23.82 3.00
N PHE A 150 -15.69 -23.80 3.40
CA PHE A 150 -16.16 -22.91 4.47
C PHE A 150 -16.70 -23.69 5.66
N ASP A 151 -16.47 -23.12 6.85
CA ASP A 151 -17.02 -23.63 8.10
C ASP A 151 -18.56 -23.67 8.05
N PRO A 152 -19.18 -24.84 8.31
CA PRO A 152 -20.62 -24.99 8.49
C PRO A 152 -21.31 -23.92 9.36
N GLN A 153 -20.76 -23.64 10.53
CA GLN A 153 -21.35 -22.71 11.51
C GLN A 153 -21.31 -21.26 11.00
N VAL A 154 -20.21 -20.89 10.35
CA VAL A 154 -20.04 -19.54 9.80
C VAL A 154 -20.96 -19.34 8.60
N VAL A 155 -21.07 -20.33 7.70
CA VAL A 155 -21.97 -20.26 6.55
C VAL A 155 -23.42 -20.10 7.01
N ASP A 156 -23.86 -20.89 8.00
CA ASP A 156 -25.22 -20.81 8.51
C ASP A 156 -25.51 -19.41 9.10
N ALA A 157 -24.63 -18.91 9.97
CA ALA A 157 -24.76 -17.55 10.53
C ALA A 157 -24.78 -16.46 9.43
N PHE A 158 -23.98 -16.62 8.37
CA PHE A 158 -23.94 -15.69 7.25
C PHE A 158 -25.23 -15.70 6.44
N LEU A 159 -25.78 -16.89 6.19
CA LEU A 159 -27.03 -17.08 5.44
C LEU A 159 -28.26 -16.62 6.22
N ASP A 160 -28.23 -16.74 7.55
CA ASP A 160 -29.29 -16.20 8.42
C ASP A 160 -29.27 -14.66 8.44
N ALA A 161 -28.09 -14.05 8.25
CA ALA A 161 -27.90 -12.61 8.23
C ALA A 161 -28.02 -11.96 6.83
N MET A 162 -28.64 -12.63 5.84
CA MET A 162 -28.64 -12.17 4.44
C MET A 162 -29.30 -10.80 4.20
N ASP A 163 -30.29 -10.41 5.00
CA ASP A 163 -30.87 -9.06 4.93
C ASP A 163 -29.88 -7.97 5.37
N ALA A 164 -29.04 -8.28 6.35
CA ALA A 164 -27.93 -7.40 6.73
C ALA A 164 -26.91 -7.31 5.60
N MET A 165 -26.56 -8.42 4.93
CA MET A 165 -25.62 -8.42 3.80
C MET A 165 -26.13 -7.55 2.64
N ARG A 166 -27.43 -7.64 2.30
CA ARG A 166 -28.08 -6.76 1.32
C ARG A 166 -28.01 -5.28 1.72
N SER A 167 -28.21 -4.99 3.00
CA SER A 167 -28.11 -3.63 3.55
C SER A 167 -26.69 -3.08 3.46
N VAL A 168 -25.68 -3.92 3.76
CA VAL A 168 -24.26 -3.58 3.64
C VAL A 168 -23.87 -3.28 2.20
N LEU A 169 -24.32 -4.10 1.24
CA LEU A 169 -24.10 -3.87 -0.20
C LEU A 169 -24.74 -2.55 -0.67
N THR A 170 -25.92 -2.22 -0.16
CA THR A 170 -26.60 -0.96 -0.47
C THR A 170 -25.90 0.24 0.15
N LYS A 171 -25.42 0.11 1.39
CA LYS A 171 -24.72 1.17 2.13
C LYS A 171 -23.33 1.46 1.58
N TYR A 172 -22.59 0.42 1.21
CA TYR A 172 -21.22 0.51 0.71
C TYR A 172 -21.12 0.05 -0.74
N ARG A 173 -22.03 0.54 -1.59
CA ARG A 173 -22.00 0.28 -3.03
C ARG A 173 -20.60 0.59 -3.55
N ALA A 174 -19.96 -0.42 -4.15
CA ALA A 174 -18.84 -0.16 -5.06
C ALA A 174 -19.36 0.88 -6.05
N GLY A 175 -18.67 2.02 -6.16
CA GLY A 175 -19.16 3.19 -6.90
C GLY A 175 -19.87 2.77 -8.17
N GLU A 176 -21.19 2.98 -8.21
CA GLU A 176 -22.09 2.44 -9.23
C GLU A 176 -21.50 2.62 -10.63
N CYS A 177 -21.26 1.49 -11.29
CA CYS A 177 -21.17 1.40 -12.74
C CYS A 177 -22.59 1.64 -13.28
N GLY A 178 -22.99 2.91 -13.28
CA GLY A 178 -24.21 3.43 -13.90
C GLY A 178 -23.86 4.56 -14.87
N ALA A 179 -22.61 4.58 -15.33
CA ALA A 179 -22.20 5.40 -16.43
C ALA A 179 -21.99 4.44 -17.63
N PRO A 180 -22.23 4.87 -18.89
CA PRO A 180 -21.95 4.06 -20.07
C PRO A 180 -20.54 3.44 -19.97
N GLU A 181 -20.29 2.29 -20.61
CA GLU A 181 -19.02 1.52 -20.51
C GLU A 181 -17.74 2.39 -20.64
N ASP A 182 -17.87 3.56 -21.26
CA ASP A 182 -16.84 4.57 -21.47
C ASP A 182 -16.72 5.64 -20.35
N TYR A 183 -17.28 5.47 -19.15
CA TYR A 183 -17.22 6.49 -18.08
C TYR A 183 -16.75 5.94 -16.73
N VAL A 184 -15.87 6.68 -16.06
CA VAL A 184 -15.22 6.32 -14.79
C VAL A 184 -15.63 7.23 -13.63
N THR A 185 -15.44 6.74 -12.40
CA THR A 185 -15.69 7.54 -11.18
C THR A 185 -14.64 8.64 -10.99
N VAL A 186 -14.92 9.62 -10.13
CA VAL A 186 -13.90 10.63 -9.75
C VAL A 186 -12.65 10.00 -9.14
N SER A 187 -12.80 8.89 -8.41
CA SER A 187 -11.67 8.18 -7.78
C SER A 187 -10.85 7.45 -8.84
N THR A 188 -11.52 6.78 -9.77
CA THR A 188 -10.86 6.09 -10.88
C THR A 188 -10.15 7.08 -11.81
N ALA A 189 -10.81 8.19 -12.17
CA ALA A 189 -10.18 9.27 -12.92
C ALA A 189 -8.97 9.83 -12.16
N ALA A 190 -9.08 10.11 -10.86
CA ALA A 190 -7.97 10.57 -10.03
C ALA A 190 -6.78 9.60 -10.05
N SER A 191 -7.04 8.29 -9.98
CA SER A 191 -6.03 7.24 -10.06
C SER A 191 -5.35 7.19 -11.44
N VAL A 192 -6.12 7.15 -12.53
CA VAL A 192 -5.58 7.11 -13.91
C VAL A 192 -4.74 8.36 -14.20
N LEU A 193 -5.19 9.49 -13.68
CA LEU A 193 -4.55 10.79 -13.84
C LEU A 193 -3.45 11.06 -12.80
N ALA A 194 -3.24 10.19 -11.82
CA ALA A 194 -2.31 10.40 -10.70
C ALA A 194 -2.44 11.79 -10.02
N ILE A 195 -3.66 12.31 -9.88
CA ILE A 195 -3.94 13.61 -9.22
C ILE A 195 -5.00 13.46 -8.12
N PRO A 196 -5.06 14.38 -7.13
CA PRO A 196 -6.10 14.32 -6.11
C PRO A 196 -7.53 14.43 -6.70
N PRO A 197 -8.53 13.73 -6.12
CA PRO A 197 -9.93 13.80 -6.59
C PRO A 197 -10.50 15.24 -6.63
N SER A 198 -10.03 16.13 -5.75
CA SER A 198 -10.41 17.55 -5.76
C SER A 198 -9.97 18.26 -7.04
N ARG A 199 -8.81 17.88 -7.60
CA ARG A 199 -8.29 18.44 -8.84
C ARG A 199 -9.04 17.93 -10.06
N VAL A 200 -9.44 16.66 -10.06
CA VAL A 200 -10.33 16.08 -11.09
C VAL A 200 -11.66 16.85 -11.13
N ARG A 201 -12.26 17.13 -9.95
CA ARG A 201 -13.49 17.92 -9.86
C ARG A 201 -13.31 19.32 -10.44
N ARG A 202 -12.24 20.01 -10.04
CA ARG A 202 -11.90 21.34 -10.53
C ARG A 202 -11.72 21.36 -12.05
N TRP A 203 -11.05 20.36 -12.62
CA TRP A 203 -10.86 20.27 -14.07
C TRP A 203 -12.16 20.01 -14.83
N ALA A 204 -13.09 19.25 -14.26
CA ALA A 204 -14.44 19.17 -14.80
C ALA A 204 -15.17 20.53 -14.75
N ASP A 205 -15.03 21.28 -13.64
CA ASP A 205 -15.64 22.60 -13.51
C ASP A 205 -15.01 23.63 -14.46
N GLU A 206 -13.73 23.46 -14.82
CA GLU A 206 -12.99 24.23 -15.82
C GLU A 206 -13.24 23.76 -17.27
N GLY A 207 -14.09 22.74 -17.48
CA GLY A 207 -14.41 22.20 -18.81
C GLY A 207 -13.28 21.38 -19.46
N ARG A 208 -12.25 21.01 -18.70
CA ARG A 208 -11.11 20.21 -19.20
C ARG A 208 -11.42 18.72 -19.28
N LEU A 209 -12.43 18.24 -18.56
CA LEU A 209 -12.88 16.85 -18.55
C LEU A 209 -14.38 16.81 -18.79
N GLU A 210 -14.83 16.03 -19.77
CA GLU A 210 -16.23 15.76 -19.98
C GLU A 210 -16.82 15.04 -18.75
N VAL A 211 -17.85 15.62 -18.16
CA VAL A 211 -18.48 15.13 -16.93
C VAL A 211 -19.98 14.95 -17.11
N THR A 212 -20.48 13.78 -16.73
CA THR A 212 -21.91 13.50 -16.59
C THR A 212 -22.24 13.23 -15.12
N ARG A 213 -23.51 13.33 -14.73
CA ARG A 213 -23.97 13.02 -13.37
C ARG A 213 -24.88 11.80 -13.40
N THR A 214 -24.69 10.89 -12.45
CA THR A 214 -25.64 9.79 -12.22
C THR A 214 -26.96 10.34 -11.66
N PRO A 215 -28.06 9.58 -11.67
CA PRO A 215 -29.30 9.95 -10.98
C PRO A 215 -29.12 10.31 -9.50
N GLY A 216 -28.13 9.70 -8.82
CA GLY A 216 -27.73 10.05 -7.45
C GLY A 216 -26.85 11.30 -7.31
N GLY A 217 -26.66 12.07 -8.39
CA GLY A 217 -25.92 13.33 -8.39
C GLY A 217 -24.39 13.21 -8.44
N HIS A 218 -23.84 12.00 -8.55
CA HIS A 218 -22.39 11.77 -8.56
C HIS A 218 -21.77 12.04 -9.94
N ARG A 219 -20.63 12.74 -9.97
CA ARG A 219 -19.86 12.99 -11.20
C ARG A 219 -19.26 11.69 -11.77
N ARG A 220 -19.30 11.57 -13.09
CA ARG A 220 -18.71 10.49 -13.91
C ARG A 220 -17.99 11.13 -15.10
N PHE A 221 -16.84 10.58 -15.46
CA PHE A 221 -15.90 11.21 -16.40
C PHE A 221 -15.65 10.27 -17.56
N ARG A 222 -15.65 10.78 -18.80
CA ARG A 222 -15.44 9.92 -19.97
C ARG A 222 -14.01 9.37 -19.99
N LEU A 223 -13.88 8.05 -20.07
CA LEU A 223 -12.63 7.30 -19.99
C LEU A 223 -11.66 7.70 -21.10
N ASP A 224 -12.12 7.92 -22.32
CA ASP A 224 -11.28 8.39 -23.42
C ASP A 224 -10.70 9.78 -23.17
N ASP A 225 -11.47 10.65 -22.52
CA ASP A 225 -11.06 11.99 -22.14
C ASP A 225 -10.01 11.95 -21.03
N VAL A 226 -10.24 11.10 -20.03
CA VAL A 226 -9.30 10.80 -18.95
C VAL A 226 -8.01 10.18 -19.51
N ARG A 227 -8.09 9.24 -20.45
CA ARG A 227 -6.92 8.61 -21.10
C ARG A 227 -6.16 9.57 -22.00
N ARG A 228 -6.86 10.36 -22.81
CA ARG A 228 -6.28 11.41 -23.67
C ARG A 228 -5.51 12.41 -22.84
N LEU A 229 -6.09 12.86 -21.73
CA LEU A 229 -5.39 13.70 -20.77
C LEU A 229 -4.18 12.94 -20.22
N ALA A 230 -4.35 11.75 -19.66
CA ALA A 230 -3.23 10.97 -19.09
C ALA A 230 -2.06 10.78 -20.07
N ALA A 231 -2.35 10.67 -21.38
CA ALA A 231 -1.38 10.54 -22.46
C ALA A 231 -0.77 11.88 -22.92
N ASP A 232 -1.41 13.02 -22.62
CA ASP A 232 -0.84 14.33 -22.83
C ASP A 232 0.16 14.63 -21.70
N GLU A 233 1.43 14.32 -21.96
CA GLU A 233 2.57 14.53 -21.04
C GLU A 233 2.65 15.97 -20.47
N ARG A 234 2.02 16.94 -21.14
CA ARG A 234 1.94 18.35 -20.71
C ARG A 234 0.86 18.60 -19.65
N SER A 235 -0.11 17.70 -19.49
CA SER A 235 -1.25 17.85 -18.59
C SER A 235 -1.01 17.24 -17.20
N PHE A 236 -0.08 16.30 -17.08
CA PHE A 236 0.21 15.57 -15.84
C PHE A 236 1.57 15.94 -15.29
N GLY A 237 1.56 16.70 -14.20
CA GLY A 237 2.74 16.80 -13.35
C GLY A 237 2.99 15.45 -12.67
N LEU A 238 3.61 14.52 -13.40
CA LEU A 238 4.36 13.38 -12.86
C LEU A 238 5.09 13.87 -11.61
N LEU A 239 4.73 13.28 -10.46
CA LEU A 239 5.32 13.52 -9.13
C LEU A 239 5.95 14.91 -9.00
N ARG A 240 5.14 15.96 -8.74
CA ARG A 240 5.66 17.33 -8.54
C ARG A 240 6.99 17.25 -7.80
N SER A 241 8.08 17.64 -8.47
CA SER A 241 9.40 17.69 -7.88
C SER A 241 9.27 18.43 -6.55
N ILE A 242 9.69 17.81 -5.44
CA ILE A 242 9.83 18.60 -4.21
C ILE A 242 10.88 19.65 -4.53
N ALA A 243 10.47 20.92 -4.48
CA ALA A 243 11.40 22.02 -4.65
C ALA A 243 12.51 21.87 -3.61
N LEU A 244 13.75 21.78 -4.08
CA LEU A 244 14.92 21.79 -3.23
C LEU A 244 14.94 23.06 -2.37
N PRO A 245 15.57 23.02 -1.19
CA PRO A 245 15.78 24.23 -0.41
C PRO A 245 16.47 25.30 -1.25
N ARG A 246 16.02 26.55 -1.13
CA ARG A 246 16.58 27.69 -1.89
C ARG A 246 17.70 28.42 -1.14
N ALA A 247 17.87 28.13 0.14
CA ALA A 247 18.85 28.75 1.01
C ALA A 247 19.80 27.68 1.58
N PRO A 248 21.06 28.05 1.91
CA PRO A 248 21.97 27.19 2.65
C PRO A 248 21.36 26.68 3.96
N LEU A 249 21.84 25.52 4.40
CA LEU A 249 21.46 24.86 5.66
C LEU A 249 22.70 24.71 6.55
N PRO A 250 23.22 25.81 7.14
CA PRO A 250 24.46 25.79 7.92
C PRO A 250 24.42 24.85 9.13
N LYS A 251 23.27 24.66 9.79
CA LYS A 251 23.16 23.69 10.90
C LYS A 251 23.25 22.25 10.41
N LEU A 252 22.60 21.94 9.28
CA LEU A 252 22.77 20.65 8.61
C LEU A 252 24.23 20.43 8.20
N ALA A 253 24.89 21.45 7.65
CA ALA A 253 26.30 21.38 7.29
C ALA A 253 27.19 21.08 8.52
N GLY A 254 26.92 21.72 9.66
CA GLY A 254 27.58 21.42 10.92
C GLY A 254 27.40 19.96 11.35
N VAL A 255 26.16 19.46 11.32
CA VAL A 255 25.83 18.07 11.65
C VAL A 255 26.53 17.08 10.73
N LEU A 256 26.51 17.30 9.41
CA LEU A 256 27.17 16.41 8.43
C LEU A 256 28.70 16.43 8.57
N ARG A 257 29.28 17.57 8.95
CA ARG A 257 30.72 17.71 9.19
C ARG A 257 31.17 16.96 10.44
N THR A 258 30.40 17.08 11.53
CA THR A 258 30.77 16.52 12.83
C THR A 258 30.36 15.07 12.99
N PHE A 259 29.15 14.70 12.54
CA PHE A 259 28.53 13.39 12.81
C PHE A 259 28.24 12.57 11.55
N GLY A 260 28.78 12.98 10.40
CA GLY A 260 28.44 12.35 9.12
C GLY A 260 28.80 10.87 9.03
N GLY A 261 29.90 10.46 9.68
CA GLY A 261 30.31 9.06 9.77
C GLY A 261 29.33 8.24 10.62
N GLU A 262 29.03 8.74 11.81
CA GLU A 262 28.13 8.13 12.80
C GLU A 262 26.70 8.04 12.27
N ILE A 263 26.21 9.06 11.56
CA ILE A 263 24.92 9.02 10.86
C ILE A 263 24.90 7.88 9.85
N THR A 264 25.98 7.68 9.09
CA THR A 264 26.09 6.59 8.11
C THR A 264 26.07 5.24 8.81
N THR A 265 26.86 5.07 9.87
CA THR A 265 26.90 3.84 10.68
C THR A 265 25.54 3.53 11.30
N ALA A 266 24.88 4.52 11.90
CA ALA A 266 23.55 4.37 12.50
C ALA A 266 22.48 4.08 11.45
N THR A 267 22.61 4.65 10.24
CA THR A 267 21.73 4.35 9.10
C THR A 267 21.87 2.90 8.68
N VAL A 268 23.12 2.43 8.50
CA VAL A 268 23.42 1.04 8.14
C VAL A 268 22.87 0.08 9.19
N ALA A 269 23.11 0.34 10.48
CA ALA A 269 22.55 -0.46 11.57
C ALA A 269 21.01 -0.48 11.56
N ALA A 270 20.36 0.65 11.24
CA ALA A 270 18.91 0.74 11.14
C ALA A 270 18.32 0.10 9.86
N VAL A 271 19.15 -0.16 8.84
CA VAL A 271 18.74 -0.83 7.61
C VAL A 271 18.82 -2.36 7.78
N TYR A 272 19.89 -2.87 8.39
CA TYR A 272 20.17 -4.31 8.44
C TYR A 272 19.89 -4.97 9.80
N GLY A 273 19.83 -4.23 10.91
CA GLY A 273 19.60 -4.83 12.23
C GLY A 273 20.59 -5.95 12.56
N ASP A 274 20.08 -7.14 12.84
CA ASP A 274 20.85 -8.37 13.10
C ASP A 274 21.02 -9.27 11.85
N GLU A 275 20.53 -8.85 10.68
CA GLU A 275 20.64 -9.60 9.43
C GLU A 275 22.04 -9.48 8.79
N PRO A 276 22.45 -10.42 7.91
CA PRO A 276 23.70 -10.32 7.20
C PRO A 276 23.82 -8.98 6.44
N PRO A 277 24.92 -8.24 6.62
CA PRO A 277 25.05 -6.87 6.13
C PRO A 277 25.03 -6.80 4.60
N GLY A 278 24.11 -6.01 4.04
CA GLY A 278 24.07 -5.68 2.61
C GLY A 278 25.17 -4.70 2.18
N TRP A 279 25.16 -4.25 0.92
CA TRP A 279 26.32 -3.55 0.34
C TRP A 279 26.72 -2.29 1.13
N PHE A 280 25.76 -1.51 1.63
CA PHE A 280 26.03 -0.27 2.36
C PHE A 280 26.82 -0.49 3.66
N ALA A 281 26.79 -1.68 4.22
CA ALA A 281 27.55 -2.06 5.42
C ALA A 281 28.99 -2.49 5.11
N THR A 282 29.33 -2.71 3.84
CA THR A 282 30.65 -3.22 3.44
C THR A 282 31.72 -2.13 3.44
N SER A 283 32.98 -2.52 3.60
CA SER A 283 34.13 -1.62 3.40
C SER A 283 34.20 -1.08 1.97
N LYS A 284 33.68 -1.83 0.98
CA LYS A 284 33.60 -1.44 -0.43
C LYS A 284 32.67 -0.26 -0.68
N ALA A 285 31.61 -0.08 0.10
CA ALA A 285 30.70 1.05 -0.04
C ALA A 285 31.24 2.37 0.56
N GLN A 286 32.24 2.29 1.44
CA GLN A 286 32.73 3.45 2.20
C GLN A 286 33.24 4.61 1.32
N PRO A 287 34.00 4.40 0.23
CA PRO A 287 34.41 5.49 -0.67
C PRO A 287 33.21 6.22 -1.30
N ALA A 288 32.21 5.48 -1.80
CA ALA A 288 31.01 6.03 -2.43
C ALA A 288 30.16 6.82 -1.42
N LEU A 289 29.96 6.26 -0.22
CA LEU A 289 29.24 6.91 0.87
C LEU A 289 29.91 8.21 1.33
N ARG A 290 31.25 8.19 1.46
CA ARG A 290 32.03 9.40 1.80
C ARG A 290 31.90 10.48 0.72
N ALA A 291 32.00 10.12 -0.56
CA ALA A 291 31.90 11.06 -1.67
C ALA A 291 30.48 11.67 -1.77
N TRP A 292 29.45 10.84 -1.62
CA TRP A 292 28.06 11.29 -1.60
C TRP A 292 27.78 12.25 -0.43
N ARG A 293 28.21 11.88 0.77
CA ARG A 293 28.03 12.72 1.97
C ARG A 293 28.80 14.04 1.89
N LYS A 294 30.00 14.03 1.30
CA LYS A 294 30.73 15.27 1.01
C LYS A 294 29.92 16.19 0.10
N THR A 295 29.27 15.65 -0.93
CA THR A 295 28.41 16.45 -1.83
C THR A 295 27.20 17.04 -1.09
N LEU A 296 26.58 16.28 -0.19
CA LEU A 296 25.51 16.80 0.68
C LEU A 296 26.00 17.92 1.60
N LEU A 297 27.19 17.76 2.19
CA LEU A 297 27.81 18.78 3.03
C LEU A 297 28.09 20.06 2.25
N ASP A 298 28.74 19.96 1.09
CA ASP A 298 29.10 21.10 0.26
C ASP A 298 27.84 21.85 -0.22
N ALA A 299 26.80 21.12 -0.62
CA ALA A 299 25.49 21.69 -0.98
C ALA A 299 24.77 22.35 0.20
N SER A 300 24.90 21.81 1.41
CA SER A 300 24.33 22.41 2.62
C SER A 300 25.01 23.73 2.97
N VAL A 301 26.29 23.90 2.61
CA VAL A 301 27.02 25.17 2.77
C VAL A 301 26.68 26.17 1.67
N SER A 302 26.60 25.72 0.40
CA SER A 302 26.42 26.61 -0.74
C SER A 302 24.96 26.95 -1.09
N GLY A 303 24.01 26.10 -0.69
CA GLY A 303 22.62 26.14 -1.12
C GLY A 303 22.37 25.52 -2.52
N ASP A 304 23.42 25.05 -3.22
CA ASP A 304 23.29 24.37 -4.51
C ASP A 304 22.99 22.88 -4.31
N PHE A 305 21.72 22.58 -4.01
CA PHE A 305 21.27 21.21 -3.78
C PHE A 305 21.05 20.42 -5.09
N GLY A 306 21.15 21.02 -6.27
CA GLY A 306 20.95 20.31 -7.54
C GLY A 306 21.92 19.13 -7.70
N ARG A 307 23.18 19.36 -7.33
CA ARG A 307 24.25 18.34 -7.36
C ARG A 307 24.00 17.15 -6.42
N THR A 308 23.17 17.33 -5.39
CA THR A 308 22.87 16.25 -4.43
C THR A 308 21.97 15.18 -5.04
N LEU A 309 21.12 15.56 -6.00
CA LEU A 309 20.28 14.62 -6.74
C LEU A 309 21.16 13.68 -7.57
N GLU A 310 22.05 14.24 -8.39
CA GLU A 310 22.98 13.49 -9.24
C GLU A 310 23.90 12.58 -8.42
N ALA A 311 24.46 13.09 -7.32
CA ALA A 311 25.30 12.30 -6.43
C ALA A 311 24.52 11.14 -5.79
N SER A 312 23.25 11.36 -5.44
CA SER A 312 22.39 10.31 -4.91
C SER A 312 22.11 9.23 -5.97
N VAL A 313 21.81 9.62 -7.21
CA VAL A 313 21.64 8.67 -8.32
C VAL A 313 22.89 7.86 -8.56
N LYS A 314 24.06 8.49 -8.53
CA LYS A 314 25.35 7.82 -8.67
C LYS A 314 25.55 6.77 -7.58
N LEU A 315 25.33 7.12 -6.31
CA LEU A 315 25.42 6.18 -5.18
C LEU A 315 24.45 5.00 -5.37
N MET A 316 23.21 5.26 -5.78
CA MET A 316 22.19 4.23 -5.95
C MET A 316 22.46 3.30 -7.14
N ARG A 317 23.10 3.78 -8.21
CA ARG A 317 23.57 2.95 -9.33
C ARG A 317 24.75 2.07 -8.91
N GLU A 318 25.67 2.63 -8.13
CA GLU A 318 26.81 1.88 -7.61
C GLU A 318 26.38 0.77 -6.64
N ALA A 319 25.40 1.06 -5.77
CA ALA A 319 24.77 0.06 -4.90
C ALA A 319 24.10 -1.07 -5.73
N GLN A 320 23.35 -0.70 -6.77
CA GLN A 320 22.70 -1.67 -7.66
C GLN A 320 23.71 -2.56 -8.39
N ALA A 321 24.85 -2.01 -8.83
CA ALA A 321 25.92 -2.78 -9.46
C ALA A 321 26.53 -3.83 -8.51
N HIS A 322 26.35 -3.66 -7.20
CA HIS A 322 26.76 -4.60 -6.16
C HIS A 322 25.56 -5.36 -5.57
N SER A 323 24.50 -5.54 -6.35
CA SER A 323 23.31 -6.33 -6.01
C SER A 323 22.46 -5.79 -4.86
N ALA A 324 22.60 -4.52 -4.48
CA ALA A 324 21.69 -3.91 -3.53
C ALA A 324 20.27 -3.83 -4.12
N SER A 325 19.30 -4.35 -3.39
CA SER A 325 17.92 -4.42 -3.89
C SER A 325 17.29 -3.03 -4.04
N LEU A 326 16.17 -2.94 -4.75
CA LEU A 326 15.41 -1.69 -4.82
C LEU A 326 14.97 -1.21 -3.44
N LEU A 327 14.40 -2.13 -2.65
CA LEU A 327 13.95 -1.87 -1.29
C LEU A 327 15.11 -1.37 -0.42
N GLU A 328 16.26 -2.04 -0.48
CA GLU A 328 17.46 -1.67 0.28
C GLU A 328 17.94 -0.25 -0.02
N ARG A 329 17.96 0.14 -1.31
CA ARG A 329 18.33 1.50 -1.74
C ARG A 329 17.36 2.57 -1.26
N HIS A 330 16.06 2.29 -1.29
CA HIS A 330 15.04 3.21 -0.77
C HIS A 330 15.10 3.33 0.75
N THR A 331 15.17 2.21 1.45
CA THR A 331 15.26 2.15 2.91
C THR A 331 16.51 2.88 3.39
N PHE A 332 17.65 2.76 2.69
CA PHE A 332 18.87 3.50 3.05
C PHE A 332 18.65 5.02 3.05
N LEU A 333 18.12 5.61 1.97
CA LEU A 333 17.89 7.06 1.89
C LEU A 333 16.84 7.52 2.92
N GLU A 334 15.84 6.70 3.20
CA GLU A 334 14.85 6.97 4.24
C GLU A 334 15.43 6.99 5.63
N ARG A 335 16.14 5.93 6.02
CA ARG A 335 16.78 5.85 7.33
C ARG A 335 17.83 6.95 7.48
N PHE A 336 18.60 7.25 6.44
CA PHE A 336 19.57 8.35 6.45
C PHE A 336 18.89 9.69 6.75
N GLY A 337 17.78 9.98 6.06
CA GLY A 337 17.02 11.20 6.29
C GLY A 337 16.43 11.28 7.70
N GLN A 338 15.86 10.19 8.21
CA GLN A 338 15.29 10.11 9.56
C GLN A 338 16.36 10.31 10.65
N VAL A 339 17.50 9.63 10.54
CA VAL A 339 18.62 9.77 11.47
C VAL A 339 19.18 11.18 11.43
N THR A 340 19.39 11.74 10.23
CA THR A 340 19.91 13.10 10.04
C THR A 340 18.99 14.14 10.68
N VAL A 341 17.68 14.07 10.43
CA VAL A 341 16.70 15.00 11.03
C VAL A 341 16.65 14.87 12.56
N ARG A 342 16.80 13.65 13.09
CA ARG A 342 16.82 13.40 14.55
C ARG A 342 18.08 13.97 15.21
N VAL A 343 19.24 13.83 14.58
CA VAL A 343 20.49 14.45 15.07
C VAL A 343 20.39 15.97 14.98
N LEU A 344 19.89 16.50 13.87
CA LEU A 344 19.69 17.93 13.67
C LEU A 344 18.72 18.52 14.70
N SER A 345 17.59 17.86 15.00
CA SER A 345 16.62 18.36 16.00
C SER A 345 17.17 18.38 17.42
N ARG A 346 18.22 17.61 17.71
CA ARG A 346 18.94 17.67 18.99
C ARG A 346 20.00 18.77 19.00
N ALA A 347 20.56 19.10 17.84
CA ALA A 347 21.60 20.11 17.67
C ALA A 347 21.05 21.54 17.49
N THR A 348 19.80 21.70 17.02
CA THR A 348 19.16 23.00 16.82
C THR A 348 17.63 22.92 16.99
N ALA A 349 17.04 24.02 17.45
CA ALA A 349 15.58 24.23 17.50
C ALA A 349 15.06 25.10 16.35
N GLU A 350 15.91 25.48 15.38
CA GLU A 350 15.55 26.37 14.27
C GLU A 350 14.56 25.68 13.29
N PRO A 351 13.30 26.16 13.17
CA PRO A 351 12.27 25.48 12.38
C PRO A 351 12.58 25.43 10.87
N ASP A 352 13.22 26.46 10.33
CA ASP A 352 13.54 26.57 8.90
C ASP A 352 14.63 25.58 8.48
N GLU A 353 15.63 25.34 9.33
CA GLU A 353 16.67 24.33 9.14
C GLU A 353 16.08 22.92 9.12
N LEU A 354 15.18 22.62 10.05
CA LEU A 354 14.47 21.34 10.10
C LEU A 354 13.56 21.14 8.88
N ALA A 355 12.82 22.18 8.49
CA ALA A 355 11.95 22.13 7.32
C ALA A 355 12.74 22.03 6.00
N GLY A 356 13.85 22.75 5.88
CA GLY A 356 14.78 22.66 4.75
C GLY A 356 15.39 21.28 4.62
N THR A 357 15.89 20.72 5.73
CA THR A 357 16.48 19.38 5.76
C THR A 357 15.46 18.31 5.41
N ARG A 358 14.24 18.36 5.97
CA ARG A 358 13.16 17.41 5.60
C ARG A 358 12.80 17.49 4.13
N ARG A 359 12.72 18.71 3.57
CA ARG A 359 12.46 18.93 2.13
C ARG A 359 13.57 18.34 1.26
N LEU A 360 14.83 18.55 1.63
CA LEU A 360 15.98 17.97 0.92
C LEU A 360 15.91 16.44 0.91
N MET A 361 15.75 15.81 2.08
CA MET A 361 15.71 14.34 2.18
C MET A 361 14.55 13.74 1.37
N ALA A 362 13.37 14.36 1.45
CA ALA A 362 12.22 13.93 0.68
C ALA A 362 12.41 14.15 -0.84
N ALA A 363 13.13 15.20 -1.26
CA ALA A 363 13.46 15.43 -2.67
C ALA A 363 14.40 14.35 -3.21
N LEU A 364 15.43 13.95 -2.46
CA LEU A 364 16.35 12.88 -2.84
C LEU A 364 15.62 11.54 -3.04
N GLN A 365 14.72 11.19 -2.11
CA GLN A 365 13.91 9.98 -2.20
C GLN A 365 13.00 9.97 -3.42
N ARG A 366 12.30 11.09 -3.67
CA ARG A 366 11.37 11.19 -4.82
C ARG A 366 12.10 11.18 -6.15
N HIS A 367 13.27 11.80 -6.21
CA HIS A 367 14.07 11.80 -7.43
C HIS A 367 14.54 10.39 -7.79
N LEU A 368 14.89 9.56 -6.79
CA LEU A 368 15.21 8.15 -7.03
C LEU A 368 14.00 7.38 -7.61
N LEU A 369 12.80 7.60 -7.08
CA LEU A 369 11.56 6.99 -7.59
C LEU A 369 11.23 7.42 -9.03
N ALA A 370 11.48 8.69 -9.37
CA ALA A 370 11.16 9.23 -10.69
C ALA A 370 12.06 8.67 -11.81
N LEU A 371 13.27 8.18 -11.49
CA LEU A 371 14.22 7.62 -12.44
C LEU A 371 14.00 6.12 -12.72
N GLN A 372 12.95 5.53 -12.15
CA GLN A 372 12.60 4.12 -12.29
C GLN A 372 11.40 3.87 -13.22
N GLY A 373 10.88 4.94 -13.83
CA GLY A 373 9.81 4.90 -14.82
C GLY A 373 10.31 4.55 -16.21
#